data_AF-A0A6J2Y6Y3-F1
#
_entry.id   AF-A0A6J2Y6Y3-F1
#
_cell.length_a   1.000
_cell.length_b   1.000
_cell.length_c   1.000
_cell.angle_alpha   90.00
_cell.angle_beta   90.00
_cell.angle_gamma   90.00
#
_symmetry.space_group_name_H-M   'P 1'
#
loop_
_entity.id
_entity.type
_entity.pdbx_description
1 polymer ?
#
loop_
_entity_poly.entity_id
_entity_poly.type
_entity_poly.pdbx_seq_one_letter_code
_entity_poly.pdbx_strand_id
1 'polypeptide(L)'
;MSDFSDSSESHEGEEIKIQSLAYESVERRAHWSLRTETLTKPIISENSEQDEIVPSELVESEEISDEVPYTPRLNPELEASMSNLQTARDQAHLNYQIQLGKVLVALGPSLNTILEGREIYSKAIRDRLLTSVADSGRMICKVVNEMSQKRRQLISPLMNKQIKGIVEKCPPGEFLFGPNLGEKIQTAKSMEKVVKDIRATPALPEEGRKTTERATLRSTETDVQLQKPVENYPPSGSSAFPGGRQIIRESLLKRDVPEIAVDTLISSISESTMKQYTTTYRLWWNFCLEKNISVFGPANRDIMTFLQYTSEKYNYKYGAINSNRSALNLILINDIGSDPLIKRFMKGMARLRPAQPKYGSTWDPEVLLSYIEQLPEDLDLNLLSHKLITLLTLVTGEMLQTLSLIRLTNILENEQEIQINITDPIKTSGLNRVQPTLYLPFFKERPKLCPALTLKKYIDATKVFRKKEHDFVFLTIKRPHSVASKQTLSKWVKKMLELAGIDISQFKPHSTRHSSSSAALRQGISIETIRRTVGWSEGSSVFAKFYNRPLSDRTAYAKAILSNSDKA
;
A
#
# COMPACT_ATOMS: atom_id res chain seq x y z
N MET A 1 45.06 40.92 -33.95
CA MET A 1 45.48 39.60 -34.46
C MET A 1 44.53 38.57 -33.87
N SER A 2 44.12 37.58 -34.68
CA SER A 2 43.50 36.31 -34.27
C SER A 2 42.39 36.35 -33.21
N ASP A 3 41.15 36.40 -33.68
CA ASP A 3 40.17 35.31 -33.53
C ASP A 3 40.47 34.22 -32.48
N PHE A 4 39.47 33.87 -31.66
CA PHE A 4 38.59 32.75 -32.01
C PHE A 4 37.28 32.76 -31.18
N SER A 5 36.27 32.06 -31.68
CA SER A 5 34.94 31.94 -31.06
C SER A 5 34.62 30.49 -30.67
N ASP A 6 33.55 30.35 -29.87
CA ASP A 6 32.87 29.11 -29.50
C ASP A 6 33.51 28.21 -28.42
N SER A 7 32.63 27.59 -27.64
CA SER A 7 32.91 26.59 -26.60
C SER A 7 31.66 25.79 -26.20
N SER A 8 30.69 25.66 -27.12
CA SER A 8 29.41 24.96 -26.90
C SER A 8 29.43 23.45 -27.17
N GLU A 9 30.47 22.91 -27.82
CA GLU A 9 30.52 21.52 -28.35
C GLU A 9 30.72 20.37 -27.32
N SER A 10 30.83 20.65 -26.02
CA SER A 10 31.29 19.64 -25.03
C SER A 10 30.19 18.78 -24.36
N HIS A 11 28.93 18.86 -24.79
CA HIS A 11 27.84 17.99 -24.28
C HIS A 11 27.11 17.15 -25.34
N GLU A 12 26.97 17.60 -26.58
CA GLU A 12 26.38 16.75 -27.65
C GLU A 12 27.25 15.51 -27.94
N GLY A 13 28.58 15.62 -27.76
CA GLY A 13 29.54 14.55 -28.03
C GLY A 13 29.41 13.30 -27.14
N GLU A 14 28.78 13.37 -25.96
CA GLU A 14 28.45 12.18 -25.17
C GLU A 14 27.06 11.61 -25.51
N GLU A 15 26.07 12.48 -25.79
CA GLU A 15 24.71 12.04 -26.09
C GLU A 15 24.63 11.32 -27.44
N ILE A 16 25.34 11.81 -28.47
CA ILE A 16 25.52 11.13 -29.77
C ILE A 16 26.17 9.76 -29.58
N LYS A 17 27.11 9.62 -28.64
CA LYS A 17 27.84 8.37 -28.38
C LYS A 17 26.96 7.31 -27.69
N ILE A 18 26.03 7.74 -26.85
CA ILE A 18 25.00 6.88 -26.25
C ILE A 18 23.95 6.46 -27.30
N GLN A 19 23.54 7.38 -28.18
CA GLN A 19 22.61 7.06 -29.27
C GLN A 19 23.23 6.08 -30.30
N SER A 20 24.51 6.25 -30.65
CA SER A 20 25.26 5.33 -31.51
C SER A 20 25.29 3.89 -30.95
N LEU A 21 25.59 3.73 -29.66
CA LEU A 21 25.59 2.42 -28.99
C LEU A 21 24.19 1.80 -28.89
N ALA A 22 23.13 2.61 -28.82
CA ALA A 22 21.75 2.13 -28.92
C ALA A 22 21.42 1.64 -30.35
N TYR A 23 21.89 2.35 -31.38
CA TYR A 23 21.66 2.00 -32.79
C TYR A 23 22.36 0.69 -33.18
N GLU A 24 23.63 0.52 -32.83
CA GLU A 24 24.34 -0.75 -33.05
C GLU A 24 23.70 -1.95 -32.31
N SER A 25 23.01 -1.71 -31.19
CA SER A 25 22.28 -2.75 -30.46
C SER A 25 21.00 -3.21 -31.18
N VAL A 26 20.44 -2.36 -32.05
CA VAL A 26 19.33 -2.71 -32.96
C VAL A 26 19.86 -3.47 -34.18
N GLU A 27 20.92 -2.98 -34.84
CA GLU A 27 21.49 -3.65 -36.01
C GLU A 27 22.05 -5.04 -35.70
N ARG A 28 22.71 -5.23 -34.54
CA ARG A 28 23.18 -6.56 -34.09
C ARG A 28 22.04 -7.52 -33.70
N ARG A 29 20.78 -7.07 -33.71
CA ARG A 29 19.57 -7.92 -33.65
C ARG A 29 18.89 -8.12 -35.01
N ALA A 30 19.24 -7.34 -36.03
CA ALA A 30 18.73 -7.48 -37.39
C ALA A 30 19.34 -8.66 -38.16
N HIS A 31 20.39 -9.30 -37.63
CA HIS A 31 20.92 -10.59 -38.12
C HIS A 31 20.00 -11.78 -37.77
N TRP A 32 18.73 -11.71 -38.17
CA TRP A 32 17.91 -12.89 -38.41
C TRP A 32 18.17 -13.38 -39.83
N SER A 33 18.84 -14.51 -39.96
CA SER A 33 19.13 -15.13 -41.24
C SER A 33 17.83 -15.58 -41.92
N LEU A 34 17.47 -14.94 -43.03
CA LEU A 34 16.42 -15.48 -43.89
C LEU A 34 16.85 -16.85 -44.41
N ARG A 35 16.11 -17.90 -44.05
CA ARG A 35 15.94 -19.06 -44.94
C ARG A 35 14.72 -18.79 -45.82
N THR A 36 14.94 -18.03 -46.89
CA THR A 36 13.98 -17.87 -47.98
C THR A 36 13.86 -19.17 -48.76
N GLU A 37 12.91 -20.04 -48.40
CA GLU A 37 12.60 -21.20 -49.25
C GLU A 37 11.16 -21.71 -49.10
N THR A 38 10.16 -20.82 -49.29
CA THR A 38 8.86 -21.15 -49.94
C THR A 38 8.12 -19.87 -50.34
N LEU A 39 7.08 -20.01 -51.18
CA LEU A 39 6.10 -18.96 -51.56
C LEU A 39 6.65 -17.75 -52.34
N THR A 40 7.41 -18.01 -53.40
CA THR A 40 7.46 -17.10 -54.55
C THR A 40 6.38 -17.45 -55.57
N LYS A 41 5.45 -16.51 -55.83
CA LYS A 41 4.96 -16.16 -57.19
C LYS A 41 4.00 -14.97 -57.16
N PRO A 42 4.14 -13.99 -58.09
CA PRO A 42 3.21 -12.88 -58.22
C PRO A 42 2.01 -13.24 -59.12
N ILE A 43 0.95 -12.44 -59.04
CA ILE A 43 -0.05 -12.29 -60.11
C ILE A 43 -0.10 -10.80 -60.48
N ILE A 44 0.11 -10.52 -61.77
CA ILE A 44 -0.15 -9.23 -62.40
C ILE A 44 -1.21 -9.49 -63.47
N SER A 45 -2.25 -8.67 -63.49
CA SER A 45 -3.16 -8.52 -64.64
C SER A 45 -3.71 -7.10 -64.65
N GLU A 46 -3.80 -6.50 -65.84
CA GLU A 46 -4.02 -5.07 -66.02
C GLU A 46 -5.50 -4.69 -66.22
N ASN A 47 -5.78 -3.39 -66.08
CA ASN A 47 -6.78 -2.56 -66.77
C ASN A 47 -8.06 -2.08 -66.05
N SER A 48 -8.40 -0.85 -66.47
CA SER A 48 -9.70 -0.16 -66.53
C SER A 48 -10.36 0.35 -65.25
N GLU A 49 -10.72 1.63 -65.37
CA GLU A 49 -11.54 2.47 -64.48
C GLU A 49 -12.98 1.95 -64.35
N GLN A 50 -13.56 1.99 -63.14
CA GLN A 50 -14.77 2.77 -62.82
C GLN A 50 -15.12 2.68 -61.31
N ASP A 51 -15.84 3.68 -60.80
CA ASP A 51 -16.33 3.71 -59.42
C ASP A 51 -17.53 2.77 -59.22
N GLU A 52 -17.39 1.71 -58.42
CA GLU A 52 -18.54 0.98 -57.88
C GLU A 52 -18.29 0.49 -56.44
N ILE A 53 -19.32 0.56 -55.59
CA ILE A 53 -19.23 0.23 -54.16
C ILE A 53 -19.50 -1.27 -53.97
N VAL A 54 -18.44 -2.07 -53.89
CA VAL A 54 -18.53 -3.50 -53.59
C VAL A 54 -18.63 -3.74 -52.07
N PRO A 55 -19.61 -4.52 -51.58
CA PRO A 55 -19.77 -4.80 -50.15
C PRO A 55 -18.73 -5.79 -49.61
N SER A 56 -18.69 -5.94 -48.29
CA SER A 56 -17.65 -6.69 -47.56
C SER A 56 -17.56 -8.17 -47.93
N GLU A 57 -16.50 -8.54 -48.64
CA GLU A 57 -15.86 -9.84 -48.44
C GLU A 57 -14.82 -9.70 -47.31
N LEU A 58 -14.93 -10.58 -46.32
CA LEU A 58 -13.89 -10.74 -45.31
C LEU A 58 -12.72 -11.46 -46.00
N VAL A 59 -11.57 -10.79 -46.10
CA VAL A 59 -10.31 -11.46 -46.44
C VAL A 59 -10.14 -12.63 -45.48
N GLU A 60 -10.06 -13.86 -46.01
CA GLU A 60 -9.87 -15.05 -45.19
C GLU A 60 -8.61 -14.86 -44.33
N SER A 61 -8.76 -15.01 -43.02
CA SER A 61 -7.66 -14.74 -42.10
C SER A 61 -6.58 -15.80 -42.29
N GLU A 62 -5.47 -15.44 -42.92
CA GLU A 62 -4.24 -16.24 -42.94
C GLU A 62 -3.94 -16.70 -41.51
N GLU A 63 -3.71 -18.01 -41.32
CA GLU A 63 -3.48 -18.57 -39.99
C GLU A 63 -2.21 -17.98 -39.38
N ILE A 64 -2.37 -17.05 -38.42
CA ILE A 64 -1.28 -16.41 -37.70
C ILE A 64 -0.50 -17.48 -36.96
N SER A 65 0.66 -17.84 -37.52
CA SER A 65 1.57 -18.90 -37.05
C SER A 65 1.65 -18.98 -35.52
N ASP A 66 1.53 -20.20 -34.99
CA ASP A 66 1.63 -20.46 -33.55
C ASP A 66 3.04 -20.24 -32.98
N GLU A 67 4.07 -20.13 -33.82
CA GLU A 67 5.44 -19.80 -33.40
C GLU A 67 5.61 -18.31 -33.08
N VAL A 68 4.98 -17.88 -31.99
CA VAL A 68 5.15 -16.52 -31.42
C VAL A 68 6.59 -16.34 -30.92
N PRO A 69 7.39 -15.43 -31.51
CA PRO A 69 8.78 -15.24 -31.10
C PRO A 69 8.88 -14.64 -29.69
N TYR A 70 9.78 -15.19 -28.87
CA TYR A 70 10.19 -14.69 -27.56
C TYR A 70 9.11 -14.49 -26.48
N THR A 71 8.17 -15.45 -26.32
CA THR A 71 7.45 -15.58 -25.04
C THR A 71 8.19 -16.52 -24.09
N PRO A 72 8.72 -16.05 -22.93
CA PRO A 72 9.52 -16.88 -22.04
C PRO A 72 8.71 -18.00 -21.34
N ARG A 73 9.14 -19.25 -21.52
CA ARG A 73 8.59 -20.41 -20.80
C ARG A 73 9.06 -20.46 -19.34
N LEU A 74 8.34 -21.14 -18.47
CA LEU A 74 8.83 -21.37 -17.10
C LEU A 74 9.98 -22.38 -17.13
N ASN A 75 11.00 -22.19 -16.29
CA ASN A 75 12.08 -23.16 -16.10
C ASN A 75 11.52 -24.45 -15.45
N PRO A 76 11.70 -25.65 -16.05
CA PRO A 76 11.11 -26.90 -15.54
C PRO A 76 11.49 -27.23 -14.08
N GLU A 77 12.70 -26.84 -13.66
CA GLU A 77 13.19 -27.04 -12.29
C GLU A 77 12.42 -26.20 -11.25
N LEU A 78 11.77 -25.10 -11.70
CA LEU A 78 10.88 -24.29 -10.88
C LEU A 78 9.45 -24.81 -10.95
N GLU A 79 8.97 -25.19 -12.14
CA GLU A 79 7.63 -25.72 -12.35
C GLU A 79 7.36 -26.95 -11.46
N ALA A 80 8.30 -27.90 -11.41
CA ALA A 80 8.25 -29.08 -10.54
C ALA A 80 8.24 -28.77 -9.03
N SER A 81 8.50 -27.52 -8.63
CA SER A 81 8.47 -27.06 -7.24
C SER A 81 7.23 -26.24 -6.86
N MET A 82 6.39 -25.89 -7.84
CA MET A 82 5.19 -25.08 -7.61
C MET A 82 3.94 -25.93 -7.34
N SER A 83 2.99 -25.36 -6.58
CA SER A 83 1.65 -25.94 -6.44
C SER A 83 0.78 -25.62 -7.66
N ASN A 84 -0.21 -26.47 -7.94
CA ASN A 84 -1.11 -26.35 -9.09
C ASN A 84 -1.74 -24.95 -9.25
N LEU A 85 -2.05 -24.27 -8.14
CA LEU A 85 -2.59 -22.90 -8.13
C LEU A 85 -1.57 -21.85 -8.59
N GLN A 86 -0.28 -22.05 -8.30
CA GLN A 86 0.80 -21.18 -8.76
C GLN A 86 1.11 -21.41 -10.24
N THR A 87 1.10 -22.67 -10.68
CA THR A 87 1.30 -23.06 -12.09
C THR A 87 0.15 -22.55 -12.97
N ALA A 88 -1.11 -22.78 -12.58
CA ALA A 88 -2.27 -22.26 -13.31
C ALA A 88 -2.27 -20.72 -13.41
N ARG A 89 -1.79 -20.02 -12.37
CA ARG A 89 -1.63 -18.55 -12.38
C ARG A 89 -0.51 -18.11 -13.32
N ASP A 90 0.63 -18.80 -13.37
CA ASP A 90 1.68 -18.44 -14.32
C ASP A 90 1.29 -18.77 -15.76
N GLN A 91 0.61 -19.89 -15.99
CA GLN A 91 0.04 -20.25 -17.29
C GLN A 91 -0.96 -19.21 -17.80
N ALA A 92 -1.81 -18.65 -16.93
CA ALA A 92 -2.70 -17.57 -17.31
C ALA A 92 -1.92 -16.31 -17.77
N HIS A 93 -0.83 -15.95 -17.09
CA HIS A 93 0.04 -14.85 -17.51
C HIS A 93 0.82 -15.17 -18.79
N LEU A 94 1.28 -16.42 -18.97
CA LEU A 94 1.92 -16.90 -20.18
C LEU A 94 0.97 -16.80 -21.39
N ASN A 95 -0.27 -17.25 -21.25
CA ASN A 95 -1.30 -17.16 -22.29
C ASN A 95 -1.54 -15.71 -22.73
N TYR A 96 -1.62 -14.75 -21.80
CA TYR A 96 -1.75 -13.32 -22.14
C TYR A 96 -0.53 -12.79 -22.92
N GLN A 97 0.68 -13.24 -22.61
CA GLN A 97 1.88 -12.85 -23.37
C GLN A 97 1.88 -13.43 -24.79
N ILE A 98 1.46 -14.69 -24.95
CA ILE A 98 1.31 -15.33 -26.27
C ILE A 98 0.33 -14.53 -27.14
N GLN A 99 -0.83 -14.12 -26.58
CA GLN A 99 -1.81 -13.31 -27.31
C GLN A 99 -1.24 -11.95 -27.73
N LEU A 100 -0.53 -11.24 -26.84
CA LEU A 100 0.16 -9.99 -27.19
C LEU A 100 1.23 -10.19 -28.27
N GLY A 101 1.94 -11.32 -28.25
CA GLY A 101 2.90 -11.69 -29.30
C GLY A 101 2.23 -11.98 -30.64
N LYS A 102 1.06 -12.64 -30.68
CA LYS A 102 0.26 -12.79 -31.91
C LYS A 102 -0.19 -11.44 -32.47
N VAL A 103 -0.58 -10.48 -31.63
CA VAL A 103 -0.89 -9.11 -32.08
C VAL A 103 0.35 -8.41 -32.65
N LEU A 104 1.54 -8.62 -32.07
CA LEU A 104 2.78 -8.07 -32.61
C LEU A 104 3.14 -8.66 -33.98
N VAL A 105 2.93 -9.96 -34.19
CA VAL A 105 3.09 -10.63 -35.50
C VAL A 105 2.10 -10.07 -36.52
N ALA A 106 0.83 -9.87 -36.13
CA ALA A 106 -0.21 -9.32 -37.00
C ALA A 106 0.04 -7.86 -37.46
N LEU A 107 0.89 -7.09 -36.76
CA LEU A 107 1.35 -5.78 -37.24
C LEU A 107 2.39 -5.87 -38.37
N GLY A 108 3.04 -7.02 -38.56
CA GLY A 108 4.06 -7.26 -39.57
C GLY A 108 3.55 -7.05 -41.02
N PRO A 109 2.48 -7.75 -41.45
CA PRO A 109 1.89 -7.53 -42.77
C PRO A 109 1.49 -6.07 -43.01
N SER A 110 0.84 -5.42 -42.03
CA SER A 110 0.49 -4.00 -42.12
C SER A 110 1.71 -3.10 -42.33
N LEU A 111 2.82 -3.38 -41.64
CA LEU A 111 4.07 -2.63 -41.79
C LEU A 111 4.66 -2.81 -43.19
N ASN A 112 4.68 -4.03 -43.73
CA ASN A 112 5.15 -4.31 -45.09
C ASN A 112 4.31 -3.56 -46.13
N THR A 113 2.97 -3.64 -46.06
CA THR A 113 2.07 -2.93 -46.99
C THR A 113 2.33 -1.41 -47.02
N ILE A 114 2.62 -0.79 -45.87
CA ILE A 114 2.94 0.65 -45.79
C ILE A 114 4.34 0.96 -46.35
N LEU A 115 5.31 0.05 -46.21
CA LEU A 115 6.68 0.20 -46.73
C LEU A 115 6.78 -0.01 -48.24
N GLU A 116 5.94 -0.90 -48.79
CA GLU A 116 5.86 -1.28 -50.21
C GLU A 116 4.97 -0.32 -51.01
N GLY A 117 3.85 0.16 -50.44
CA GLY A 117 2.89 1.09 -51.05
C GLY A 117 3.40 2.52 -51.26
N ARG A 118 4.63 2.68 -51.74
CA ARG A 118 5.35 3.97 -51.87
C ARG A 118 4.71 4.94 -52.87
N GLU A 119 4.00 4.41 -53.86
CA GLU A 119 3.30 5.17 -54.90
C GLU A 119 1.83 5.42 -54.54
N ILE A 120 1.27 4.63 -53.63
CA ILE A 120 -0.12 4.72 -53.15
C ILE A 120 -0.26 5.81 -52.08
N TYR A 121 0.70 5.91 -51.16
CA TYR A 121 0.65 6.84 -50.04
C TYR A 121 1.59 8.03 -50.22
N SER A 122 1.04 9.25 -50.14
CA SER A 122 1.86 10.46 -50.04
C SER A 122 2.80 10.38 -48.83
N LYS A 123 4.01 10.95 -48.94
CA LYS A 123 5.06 10.83 -47.92
C LYS A 123 4.54 11.16 -46.51
N ALA A 124 3.81 12.27 -46.36
CA ALA A 124 3.28 12.71 -45.07
C ALA A 124 2.22 11.76 -44.47
N ILE A 125 1.48 11.00 -45.28
CA ILE A 125 0.55 9.97 -44.82
C ILE A 125 1.33 8.71 -44.43
N ARG A 126 2.23 8.24 -45.31
CA ARG A 126 3.06 7.05 -45.06
C ARG A 126 3.90 7.19 -43.78
N ASP A 127 4.58 8.32 -43.61
CA ASP A 127 5.44 8.56 -42.44
C ASP A 127 4.61 8.60 -41.14
N ARG A 128 3.35 9.10 -41.17
CA ARG A 128 2.41 9.02 -40.03
C ARG A 128 1.93 7.59 -39.75
N LEU A 129 1.61 6.81 -40.79
CA LEU A 129 1.19 5.41 -40.64
C LEU A 129 2.31 4.53 -40.08
N LEU A 130 3.52 4.65 -40.63
CA LEU A 130 4.73 3.99 -40.12
C LEU A 130 4.99 4.34 -38.65
N THR A 131 4.87 5.63 -38.28
CA THR A 131 5.01 6.07 -36.89
C THR A 131 3.98 5.39 -35.98
N SER A 132 2.70 5.40 -36.37
CA SER A 132 1.60 4.79 -35.59
C SER A 132 1.75 3.28 -35.39
N VAL A 133 2.12 2.54 -36.45
CA VAL A 133 2.35 1.09 -36.37
C VAL A 133 3.60 0.78 -35.54
N ALA A 134 4.68 1.55 -35.70
CA ALA A 134 5.90 1.39 -34.92
C ALA A 134 5.69 1.72 -33.43
N ASP A 135 4.92 2.76 -33.08
CA ASP A 135 4.56 3.05 -31.69
C ASP A 135 3.65 1.98 -31.07
N SER A 136 2.71 1.44 -31.86
CA SER A 136 1.89 0.29 -31.43
C SER A 136 2.77 -0.93 -31.12
N GLY A 137 3.70 -1.27 -32.01
CA GLY A 137 4.68 -2.34 -31.79
C GLY A 137 5.59 -2.08 -30.57
N ARG A 138 6.12 -0.86 -30.42
CA ARG A 138 6.90 -0.43 -29.24
C ARG A 138 6.12 -0.62 -27.93
N MET A 139 4.84 -0.23 -27.92
CA MET A 139 3.98 -0.37 -26.74
C MET A 139 3.72 -1.84 -26.39
N ILE A 140 3.43 -2.68 -27.38
CA ILE A 140 3.23 -4.13 -27.17
C ILE A 140 4.51 -4.78 -26.63
N CYS A 141 5.68 -4.50 -27.23
CA CYS A 141 6.98 -4.98 -26.75
C CYS A 141 7.26 -4.56 -25.29
N LYS A 142 6.90 -3.33 -24.92
CA LYS A 142 7.02 -2.85 -23.53
C LYS A 142 6.13 -3.66 -22.58
N VAL A 143 4.85 -3.86 -22.91
CA VAL A 143 3.92 -4.65 -22.09
C VAL A 143 4.37 -6.11 -21.96
N VAL A 144 4.85 -6.74 -23.04
CA VAL A 144 5.39 -8.11 -23.01
C VAL A 144 6.62 -8.22 -22.09
N ASN A 145 7.49 -7.21 -22.06
CA ASN A 145 8.61 -7.15 -21.12
C ASN A 145 8.12 -6.99 -19.66
N GLU A 146 7.22 -6.02 -19.40
CA GLU A 146 6.64 -5.78 -18.07
C GLU A 146 5.93 -7.03 -17.52
N MET A 147 5.19 -7.77 -18.35
CA MET A 147 4.58 -9.05 -17.98
C MET A 147 5.62 -10.12 -17.66
N SER A 148 6.74 -10.17 -18.39
CA SER A 148 7.87 -11.07 -18.08
C SER A 148 8.48 -10.75 -16.72
N GLN A 149 8.74 -9.46 -16.42
CA GLN A 149 9.19 -9.05 -15.09
C GLN A 149 8.12 -9.33 -14.03
N LYS A 150 6.83 -9.24 -14.36
CA LYS A 150 5.75 -9.52 -13.41
C LYS A 150 5.67 -11.00 -13.02
N ARG A 151 5.79 -11.91 -14.00
CA ARG A 151 5.89 -13.36 -13.73
C ARG A 151 7.11 -13.67 -12.85
N ARG A 152 8.28 -13.08 -13.15
CA ARG A 152 9.48 -13.16 -12.30
C ARG A 152 9.20 -12.68 -10.86
N GLN A 153 8.59 -11.50 -10.68
CA GLN A 153 8.19 -10.96 -9.36
C GLN A 153 7.22 -11.87 -8.59
N LEU A 154 6.37 -12.63 -9.29
CA LEU A 154 5.35 -13.52 -8.69
C LEU A 154 5.90 -14.91 -8.31
N ILE A 155 7.07 -15.28 -8.81
CA ILE A 155 7.70 -16.60 -8.62
C ILE A 155 8.96 -16.51 -7.74
N SER A 156 9.81 -15.49 -7.90
CA SER A 156 11.02 -15.29 -7.05
C SER A 156 10.78 -15.31 -5.53
N PRO A 157 9.62 -14.88 -4.97
CA PRO A 157 9.32 -15.01 -3.54
C PRO A 157 9.06 -16.45 -3.05
N LEU A 158 8.88 -17.41 -3.96
CA LEU A 158 8.70 -18.84 -3.66
C LEU A 158 10.05 -19.57 -3.49
N MET A 159 11.13 -18.95 -3.97
CA MET A 159 12.47 -19.51 -3.97
C MET A 159 13.19 -19.25 -2.65
N ASN A 160 14.17 -20.10 -2.30
CA ASN A 160 15.06 -19.82 -1.19
C ASN A 160 16.00 -18.63 -1.51
N LYS A 161 16.60 -18.03 -0.48
CA LYS A 161 17.44 -16.82 -0.60
C LYS A 161 18.65 -16.98 -1.54
N GLN A 162 19.17 -18.20 -1.70
CA GLN A 162 20.32 -18.49 -2.55
C GLN A 162 19.91 -18.55 -4.03
N ILE A 163 18.90 -19.36 -4.37
CA ILE A 163 18.36 -19.48 -5.73
C ILE A 163 17.87 -18.11 -6.21
N LYS A 164 17.19 -17.35 -5.34
CA LYS A 164 16.75 -15.97 -5.62
C LYS A 164 17.91 -15.09 -6.15
N GLY A 165 19.06 -15.10 -5.47
CA GLY A 165 20.24 -14.31 -5.87
C GLY A 165 20.94 -14.76 -7.15
N ILE A 166 20.59 -15.95 -7.67
CA ILE A 166 21.03 -16.46 -8.99
C ILE A 166 20.05 -15.98 -10.07
N VAL A 167 18.74 -16.20 -9.85
CA VAL A 167 17.71 -15.89 -10.85
C VAL A 167 17.47 -14.39 -11.06
N GLU A 168 17.78 -13.55 -10.07
CA GLU A 168 17.74 -12.09 -10.22
C GLU A 168 18.78 -11.59 -11.23
N LYS A 169 19.93 -12.28 -11.35
CA LYS A 169 21.02 -11.94 -12.28
C LYS A 169 20.85 -12.49 -13.70
N CYS A 170 19.94 -13.45 -13.91
CA CYS A 170 19.69 -14.03 -15.22
C CYS A 170 18.53 -13.29 -15.93
N PRO A 171 18.76 -12.64 -17.08
CA PRO A 171 17.67 -12.02 -17.85
C PRO A 171 16.74 -13.10 -18.44
N PRO A 172 15.46 -12.77 -18.73
CA PRO A 172 14.57 -13.66 -19.45
C PRO A 172 15.05 -13.84 -20.90
N GLY A 173 14.87 -15.05 -21.44
CA GLY A 173 15.13 -15.41 -22.83
C GLY A 173 14.08 -16.39 -23.31
N GLU A 174 14.49 -17.56 -23.84
CA GLU A 174 13.59 -18.71 -24.04
C GLU A 174 12.90 -19.11 -22.72
N PHE A 175 13.63 -19.06 -21.61
CA PHE A 175 13.12 -19.30 -20.27
C PHE A 175 13.08 -18.02 -19.42
N LEU A 176 12.12 -17.97 -18.50
CA LEU A 176 11.79 -16.80 -17.67
C LEU A 176 12.94 -16.33 -16.75
N PHE A 177 13.84 -17.26 -16.37
CA PHE A 177 15.08 -16.96 -15.64
C PHE A 177 16.34 -17.41 -16.41
N GLY A 178 16.23 -17.47 -17.74
CA GLY A 178 17.31 -17.86 -18.66
C GLY A 178 17.58 -19.37 -18.70
N PRO A 179 18.42 -19.82 -19.65
CA PRO A 179 18.77 -21.23 -19.82
C PRO A 179 19.70 -21.73 -18.69
N ASN A 180 19.83 -23.06 -18.58
CA ASN A 180 20.75 -23.77 -17.69
C ASN A 180 20.62 -23.37 -16.21
N LEU A 181 19.39 -23.24 -15.71
CA LEU A 181 19.13 -22.83 -14.32
C LEU A 181 19.58 -23.90 -13.31
N GLY A 182 19.31 -25.18 -13.57
CA GLY A 182 19.74 -26.31 -12.75
C GLY A 182 21.25 -26.35 -12.54
N GLU A 183 22.04 -26.20 -13.63
CA GLU A 183 23.50 -26.12 -13.56
C GLU A 183 23.98 -24.95 -12.69
N LYS A 184 23.40 -23.75 -12.87
CA LYS A 184 23.75 -22.57 -12.07
C LYS A 184 23.43 -22.77 -10.58
N ILE A 185 22.32 -23.45 -10.26
CA ILE A 185 21.96 -23.82 -8.88
C ILE A 185 22.93 -24.87 -8.32
N GLN A 186 23.36 -25.84 -9.11
CA GLN A 186 24.33 -26.86 -8.71
C GLN A 186 25.72 -26.25 -8.44
N THR A 187 26.22 -25.43 -9.35
CA THR A 187 27.49 -24.69 -9.20
C THR A 187 27.49 -23.81 -7.95
N ALA A 188 26.39 -23.11 -7.68
CA ALA A 188 26.27 -22.29 -6.46
C ALA A 188 26.29 -23.12 -5.17
N LYS A 189 25.64 -24.30 -5.14
CA LYS A 189 25.69 -25.23 -3.99
C LYS A 189 27.10 -25.80 -3.78
N SER A 190 27.78 -26.20 -4.86
CA SER A 190 29.17 -26.67 -4.79
C SER A 190 30.12 -25.58 -4.28
N MET A 191 29.96 -24.34 -4.75
CA MET A 191 30.77 -23.20 -4.31
C MET A 191 30.50 -22.82 -2.85
N GLU A 192 29.27 -22.94 -2.33
CA GLU A 192 29.00 -22.78 -0.89
C GLU A 192 29.70 -23.85 -0.05
N LYS A 193 29.76 -25.11 -0.53
CA LYS A 193 30.50 -26.18 0.16
C LYS A 193 31.99 -25.80 0.27
N VAL A 194 32.62 -25.43 -0.85
CA VAL A 194 34.03 -24.96 -0.86
C VAL A 194 34.25 -23.77 0.08
N VAL A 195 33.33 -22.81 0.12
CA VAL A 195 33.42 -21.65 1.05
C VAL A 195 33.24 -22.04 2.52
N LYS A 196 32.52 -23.12 2.85
CA LYS A 196 32.49 -23.69 4.21
C LYS A 196 33.78 -24.42 4.54
N ASP A 197 34.28 -25.24 3.62
CA ASP A 197 35.50 -26.02 3.81
C ASP A 197 36.73 -25.10 4.00
N ILE A 198 36.79 -23.96 3.29
CA ILE A 198 37.80 -22.89 3.47
C ILE A 198 37.70 -22.19 4.85
N ARG A 199 36.52 -22.18 5.49
CA ARG A 199 36.27 -21.45 6.75
C ARG A 199 36.49 -22.29 8.02
N ALA A 200 36.91 -23.54 7.89
CA ALA A 200 37.13 -24.45 9.01
C ALA A 200 38.56 -24.34 9.57
N THR A 201 38.79 -23.46 10.54
CA THR A 201 39.95 -23.57 11.44
C THR A 201 39.79 -24.77 12.38
N PRO A 202 40.87 -25.53 12.67
CA PRO A 202 40.77 -26.75 13.48
C PRO A 202 40.59 -26.44 14.97
N ALA A 203 39.74 -27.22 15.63
CA ALA A 203 39.64 -27.24 17.09
C ALA A 203 40.71 -28.18 17.69
N LEU A 204 41.23 -27.82 18.86
CA LEU A 204 42.12 -28.68 19.65
C LEU A 204 41.30 -29.63 20.55
N PRO A 205 41.84 -30.80 20.96
CA PRO A 205 41.07 -31.84 21.65
C PRO A 205 40.98 -31.64 23.17
N GLU A 206 39.91 -32.13 23.78
CA GLU A 206 39.83 -32.35 25.24
C GLU A 206 40.31 -33.78 25.61
N GLU A 207 41.26 -33.89 26.54
CA GLU A 207 41.52 -35.11 27.32
C GLU A 207 42.01 -34.76 28.74
N GLY A 208 41.79 -35.65 29.71
CA GLY A 208 42.83 -35.92 30.73
C GLY A 208 42.66 -35.43 32.19
N ARG A 209 41.71 -36.04 32.94
CA ARG A 209 41.87 -36.53 34.34
C ARG A 209 42.48 -35.67 35.48
N LYS A 210 41.65 -35.50 36.53
CA LYS A 210 41.90 -35.80 37.99
C LYS A 210 42.98 -35.05 38.84
N THR A 211 42.52 -34.58 40.02
CA THR A 211 43.22 -34.47 41.34
C THR A 211 44.48 -33.57 41.44
N THR A 212 44.73 -32.81 42.52
CA THR A 212 44.97 -33.25 43.93
C THR A 212 44.87 -32.06 44.93
N GLU A 213 44.95 -32.30 46.23
CA GLU A 213 44.77 -31.34 47.35
C GLU A 213 46.01 -30.50 47.76
N ARG A 214 45.78 -29.28 48.30
CA ARG A 214 46.39 -28.57 49.47
C ARG A 214 46.18 -27.03 49.32
N ALA A 215 45.75 -26.24 50.32
CA ALA A 215 46.41 -25.82 51.59
C ALA A 215 47.76 -25.11 51.36
N THR A 216 48.14 -23.95 51.90
CA THR A 216 47.56 -22.92 52.83
C THR A 216 48.37 -21.60 52.60
N LEU A 217 48.15 -20.39 53.14
CA LEU A 217 47.41 -19.77 54.26
C LEU A 217 46.40 -18.70 53.72
N ARG A 218 45.63 -17.82 54.40
CA ARG A 218 45.59 -17.11 55.72
C ARG A 218 46.44 -15.83 55.87
N SER A 219 45.81 -14.67 55.62
CA SER A 219 46.06 -13.42 56.35
C SER A 219 44.70 -12.73 56.63
N THR A 220 44.64 -11.89 57.66
CA THR A 220 43.41 -11.26 58.19
C THR A 220 43.67 -9.82 58.53
N GLU A 221 42.77 -8.92 58.15
CA GLU A 221 42.68 -7.58 58.76
C GLU A 221 41.21 -7.13 58.76
N THR A 222 40.76 -6.62 59.90
CA THR A 222 39.39 -6.15 60.16
C THR A 222 39.47 -4.99 61.13
N ASP A 223 38.95 -3.82 60.73
CA ASP A 223 38.38 -2.77 61.59
C ASP A 223 38.02 -1.55 60.70
N VAL A 224 37.06 -0.67 61.03
CA VAL A 224 36.07 -0.69 62.12
C VAL A 224 34.73 -0.13 61.61
N GLN A 225 33.64 -0.33 62.37
CA GLN A 225 32.29 0.13 61.98
C GLN A 225 32.09 1.64 62.15
N LEU A 226 31.23 2.22 61.30
CA LEU A 226 30.46 3.44 61.61
C LEU A 226 29.00 3.25 61.19
N GLN A 227 28.15 2.84 62.14
CA GLN A 227 26.70 2.78 61.98
C GLN A 227 26.03 4.03 62.54
N LYS A 228 25.02 4.57 61.82
CA LYS A 228 23.74 5.11 62.34
C LYS A 228 22.92 5.74 61.20
N PRO A 229 21.57 5.81 61.31
CA PRO A 229 20.66 4.95 62.08
C PRO A 229 19.71 4.16 61.15
N VAL A 230 19.06 3.12 61.69
CA VAL A 230 17.92 2.47 61.01
C VAL A 230 16.64 3.19 61.44
N GLU A 231 16.04 3.97 60.55
CA GLU A 231 14.65 4.43 60.74
C GLU A 231 13.67 3.32 60.36
N ASN A 232 12.92 2.82 61.34
CA ASN A 232 11.86 1.84 61.14
C ASN A 232 10.64 2.49 60.47
N TYR A 233 10.64 2.63 59.15
CA TYR A 233 9.42 2.88 58.40
C TYR A 233 8.60 1.59 58.27
N PRO A 234 7.29 1.61 58.53
CA PRO A 234 6.41 0.50 58.17
C PRO A 234 6.38 0.33 56.63
N PRO A 235 6.07 -0.88 56.11
CA PRO A 235 6.05 -1.17 54.66
C PRO A 235 4.86 -0.49 53.96
N SER A 236 4.98 0.82 53.74
CA SER A 236 3.93 1.70 53.25
C SER A 236 3.98 1.89 51.74
N GLY A 237 3.00 1.30 51.05
CA GLY A 237 2.61 1.68 49.68
C GLY A 237 3.23 0.82 48.58
N SER A 238 2.37 0.08 47.87
CA SER A 238 2.70 -0.41 46.52
C SER A 238 2.91 0.80 45.60
N SER A 239 4.03 0.84 44.87
CA SER A 239 4.34 1.99 44.01
C SER A 239 3.23 2.25 42.98
N ALA A 240 2.72 3.49 42.98
CA ALA A 240 1.65 3.89 42.07
C ALA A 240 2.12 3.81 40.60
N PHE A 241 1.20 3.48 39.69
CA PHE A 241 1.52 3.34 38.26
C PHE A 241 2.20 4.62 37.71
N PRO A 242 3.47 4.55 37.26
CA PRO A 242 4.29 5.75 37.01
C PRO A 242 3.93 6.51 35.71
N GLY A 243 2.99 6.00 34.92
CA GLY A 243 2.56 6.62 33.66
C GLY A 243 3.21 6.00 32.43
N GLY A 244 2.56 6.16 31.27
CA GLY A 244 2.90 5.42 30.05
C GLY A 244 4.26 5.76 29.44
N ARG A 245 4.70 7.02 29.51
CA ARG A 245 6.04 7.40 29.05
C ARG A 245 7.13 6.85 29.99
N GLN A 246 6.88 6.91 31.30
CA GLN A 246 7.86 6.54 32.32
C GLN A 246 8.11 5.04 32.40
N ILE A 247 7.06 4.20 32.32
CA ILE A 247 7.24 2.74 32.24
C ILE A 247 8.02 2.29 30.98
N ILE A 248 7.94 3.06 29.88
CA ILE A 248 8.78 2.82 28.70
C ILE A 248 10.23 3.29 28.96
N ARG A 249 10.45 4.47 29.58
CA ARG A 249 11.79 4.93 30.00
C ARG A 249 12.48 3.88 30.86
N GLU A 250 11.81 3.39 31.90
CA GLU A 250 12.31 2.34 32.79
C GLU A 250 12.59 1.02 32.06
N SER A 251 11.73 0.61 31.13
CA SER A 251 11.97 -0.59 30.30
C SER A 251 13.20 -0.45 29.41
N LEU A 252 13.42 0.72 28.79
CA LEU A 252 14.56 0.96 27.91
C LEU A 252 15.87 0.99 28.70
N LEU A 253 15.89 1.68 29.85
CA LEU A 253 17.05 1.69 30.76
C LEU A 253 17.36 0.29 31.32
N LYS A 254 16.35 -0.55 31.58
CA LYS A 254 16.50 -1.97 31.96
C LYS A 254 16.91 -2.90 30.80
N ARG A 255 17.17 -2.35 29.61
CA ARG A 255 17.66 -3.04 28.41
C ARG A 255 18.94 -2.40 27.89
N ASP A 256 19.69 -1.75 28.79
CA ASP A 256 20.99 -1.11 28.57
C ASP A 256 20.99 -0.07 27.42
N VAL A 257 19.85 0.56 27.17
CA VAL A 257 19.73 1.68 26.23
C VAL A 257 20.42 2.91 26.84
N PRO A 258 21.41 3.53 26.16
CA PRO A 258 22.04 4.75 26.64
C PRO A 258 21.01 5.87 26.85
N GLU A 259 21.05 6.55 28.00
CA GLU A 259 19.99 7.50 28.39
C GLU A 259 19.76 8.60 27.33
N ILE A 260 20.82 9.05 26.67
CA ILE A 260 20.80 10.04 25.57
C ILE A 260 19.91 9.61 24.38
N ALA A 261 19.62 8.32 24.21
CA ALA A 261 18.80 7.77 23.13
C ALA A 261 17.36 7.44 23.56
N VAL A 262 17.04 7.49 24.85
CA VAL A 262 15.76 6.99 25.39
C VAL A 262 14.58 7.81 24.90
N ASP A 263 14.64 9.14 24.96
CA ASP A 263 13.56 10.00 24.47
C ASP A 263 13.40 9.96 22.94
N THR A 264 14.49 9.73 22.21
CA THR A 264 14.48 9.46 20.76
C THR A 264 13.73 8.16 20.46
N LEU A 265 13.98 7.07 21.19
CA LEU A 265 13.22 5.82 21.01
C LEU A 265 11.74 5.99 21.42
N ILE A 266 11.45 6.73 22.48
CA ILE A 266 10.07 7.05 22.88
C ILE A 266 9.33 7.84 21.78
N SER A 267 10.01 8.74 21.06
CA SER A 267 9.42 9.52 19.95
C SER A 267 8.88 8.69 18.79
N SER A 268 9.34 7.43 18.64
CA SER A 268 8.81 6.49 17.63
C SER A 268 7.33 6.11 17.86
N ILE A 269 6.79 6.42 19.04
CA ILE A 269 5.44 6.06 19.48
C ILE A 269 4.54 7.29 19.40
N SER A 270 3.61 7.32 18.44
CA SER A 270 2.66 8.43 18.33
C SER A 270 1.85 8.63 19.61
N GLU A 271 1.48 9.86 19.95
CA GLU A 271 0.68 10.17 21.16
C GLU A 271 -0.60 9.35 21.26
N SER A 272 -1.26 9.07 20.12
CA SER A 272 -2.46 8.23 20.09
C SER A 272 -2.16 6.78 20.51
N THR A 273 -1.00 6.25 20.10
CA THR A 273 -0.53 4.91 20.47
C THR A 273 -0.11 4.89 21.93
N MET A 274 0.65 5.90 22.38
CA MET A 274 1.05 6.08 23.78
C MET A 274 -0.17 6.12 24.70
N LYS A 275 -1.20 6.91 24.37
CA LYS A 275 -2.44 7.01 25.14
C LYS A 275 -3.22 5.69 25.20
N GLN A 276 -3.27 4.95 24.09
CA GLN A 276 -3.90 3.62 24.03
C GLN A 276 -3.12 2.59 24.86
N TYR A 277 -1.80 2.53 24.73
CA TYR A 277 -0.92 1.60 25.45
C TYR A 277 -0.86 1.91 26.95
N THR A 278 -0.94 3.19 27.35
CA THR A 278 -1.03 3.61 28.76
C THR A 278 -2.18 2.92 29.51
N THR A 279 -3.31 2.64 28.83
CA THR A 279 -4.41 1.87 29.41
C THR A 279 -4.00 0.42 29.69
N THR A 280 -3.33 -0.25 28.74
CA THR A 280 -2.77 -1.60 28.98
C THR A 280 -1.73 -1.59 30.09
N TYR A 281 -0.81 -0.63 30.09
CA TYR A 281 0.27 -0.53 31.09
C TYR A 281 -0.26 -0.38 32.51
N ARG A 282 -1.32 0.42 32.70
CA ARG A 282 -1.98 0.56 34.02
C ARG A 282 -2.63 -0.76 34.47
N LEU A 283 -3.27 -1.49 33.56
CA LEU A 283 -3.85 -2.80 33.87
C LEU A 283 -2.78 -3.84 34.19
N TRP A 284 -1.67 -3.85 33.44
CA TRP A 284 -0.53 -4.73 33.63
C TRP A 284 0.18 -4.46 34.97
N TRP A 285 0.49 -3.19 35.26
CA TRP A 285 1.11 -2.77 36.51
C TRP A 285 0.31 -3.22 37.73
N ASN A 286 -1.00 -2.95 37.74
CA ASN A 286 -1.87 -3.36 38.84
C ASN A 286 -1.98 -4.89 38.97
N PHE A 287 -2.03 -5.63 37.85
CA PHE A 287 -2.03 -7.10 37.86
C PHE A 287 -0.70 -7.66 38.41
N CYS A 288 0.43 -7.08 38.04
CA CYS A 288 1.75 -7.47 38.54
C CYS A 288 1.93 -7.20 40.04
N LEU A 289 1.43 -6.06 40.54
CA LEU A 289 1.38 -5.79 41.97
C LEU A 289 0.47 -6.79 42.71
N GLU A 290 -0.74 -7.05 42.20
CA GLU A 290 -1.70 -7.98 42.81
C GLU A 290 -1.19 -9.43 42.88
N LYS A 291 -0.37 -9.84 41.91
CA LYS A 291 0.13 -11.21 41.77
C LYS A 291 1.62 -11.39 42.12
N ASN A 292 2.30 -10.34 42.57
CA ASN A 292 3.74 -10.31 42.84
C ASN A 292 4.60 -10.80 41.64
N ILE A 293 4.38 -10.20 40.47
CA ILE A 293 5.04 -10.56 39.19
C ILE A 293 5.98 -9.43 38.76
N SER A 294 7.13 -9.77 38.17
CA SER A 294 8.05 -8.79 37.56
C SER A 294 7.38 -8.06 36.39
N VAL A 295 7.27 -6.74 36.49
CA VAL A 295 6.65 -5.87 35.46
C VAL A 295 7.37 -5.94 34.11
N PHE A 296 8.70 -6.12 34.11
CA PHE A 296 9.54 -6.05 32.91
C PHE A 296 10.07 -7.43 32.45
N GLY A 297 10.17 -8.39 33.37
CA GLY A 297 10.62 -9.77 33.10
C GLY A 297 9.67 -10.84 33.67
N PRO A 298 8.39 -10.88 33.26
CA PRO A 298 7.44 -11.93 33.62
C PRO A 298 7.75 -13.24 32.87
N ALA A 299 7.20 -14.37 33.34
CA ALA A 299 7.20 -15.61 32.57
C ALA A 299 6.04 -15.62 31.54
N ASN A 300 6.18 -16.39 30.45
CA ASN A 300 5.15 -16.45 29.40
C ASN A 300 3.78 -16.93 29.92
N ARG A 301 3.75 -17.76 30.98
CA ARG A 301 2.53 -18.16 31.70
C ARG A 301 1.77 -16.93 32.25
N ASP A 302 2.49 -15.95 32.78
CA ASP A 302 1.94 -14.80 33.50
C ASP A 302 1.30 -13.83 32.50
N ILE A 303 1.97 -13.65 31.36
CA ILE A 303 1.50 -12.86 30.21
C ILE A 303 0.22 -13.47 29.62
N MET A 304 0.18 -14.79 29.44
CA MET A 304 -1.03 -15.49 28.98
C MET A 304 -2.18 -15.37 29.98
N THR A 305 -1.91 -15.53 31.29
CA THR A 305 -2.92 -15.32 32.36
C THR A 305 -3.48 -13.90 32.33
N PHE A 306 -2.64 -12.87 32.19
CA PHE A 306 -3.10 -11.48 32.08
C PHE A 306 -3.94 -11.22 30.82
N LEU A 307 -3.54 -11.76 29.67
CA LEU A 307 -4.29 -11.60 28.42
C LEU A 307 -5.64 -12.35 28.46
N GLN A 308 -5.71 -13.50 29.15
CA GLN A 308 -6.97 -14.21 29.40
C GLN A 308 -7.87 -13.41 30.35
N TYR A 309 -7.35 -13.04 31.53
CA TYR A 309 -8.04 -12.25 32.55
C TYR A 309 -8.63 -10.94 31.99
N THR A 310 -7.83 -10.15 31.27
CA THR A 310 -8.33 -8.92 30.63
C THR A 310 -9.32 -9.20 29.51
N SER A 311 -9.20 -10.33 28.79
CA SER A 311 -10.18 -10.73 27.80
C SER A 311 -11.53 -11.12 28.39
N GLU A 312 -11.55 -11.70 29.58
CA GLU A 312 -12.77 -12.12 30.27
C GLU A 312 -13.42 -10.95 30.99
N LYS A 313 -12.68 -10.30 31.90
CA LYS A 313 -13.15 -9.18 32.74
C LYS A 313 -13.75 -8.02 31.95
N TYR A 314 -13.24 -7.74 30.76
CA TYR A 314 -13.71 -6.65 29.90
C TYR A 314 -14.41 -7.15 28.61
N ASN A 315 -14.69 -8.45 28.50
CA ASN A 315 -15.25 -9.13 27.32
C ASN A 315 -14.59 -8.72 25.99
N TYR A 316 -13.27 -8.48 26.00
CA TYR A 316 -12.56 -8.01 24.83
C TYR A 316 -12.63 -9.03 23.68
N LYS A 317 -12.56 -8.50 22.45
CA LYS A 317 -12.39 -9.27 21.21
C LYS A 317 -10.93 -9.19 20.76
N TYR A 318 -10.53 -10.08 19.86
CA TYR A 318 -9.15 -10.28 19.41
C TYR A 318 -8.34 -8.99 19.18
N GLY A 319 -8.91 -7.97 18.54
CA GLY A 319 -8.21 -6.71 18.26
C GLY A 319 -7.72 -5.96 19.51
N ALA A 320 -8.49 -5.95 20.59
CA ALA A 320 -8.09 -5.31 21.86
C ALA A 320 -7.06 -6.17 22.63
N ILE A 321 -7.21 -7.49 22.61
CA ILE A 321 -6.26 -8.44 23.21
C ILE A 321 -4.90 -8.35 22.50
N ASN A 322 -4.91 -8.25 21.17
CA ASN A 322 -3.72 -8.05 20.36
C ASN A 322 -3.10 -6.67 20.59
N SER A 323 -3.90 -5.63 20.84
CA SER A 323 -3.38 -4.32 21.30
C SER A 323 -2.70 -4.45 22.66
N ASN A 324 -3.26 -5.21 23.61
CA ASN A 324 -2.61 -5.44 24.91
C ASN A 324 -1.27 -6.17 24.72
N ARG A 325 -1.23 -7.24 23.92
CA ARG A 325 0.02 -7.95 23.60
C ARG A 325 1.05 -7.03 22.94
N SER A 326 0.66 -6.23 21.95
CA SER A 326 1.57 -5.30 21.28
C SER A 326 2.06 -4.15 22.16
N ALA A 327 1.30 -3.75 23.18
CA ALA A 327 1.76 -2.82 24.20
C ALA A 327 2.81 -3.47 25.11
N LEU A 328 2.53 -4.68 25.63
CA LEU A 328 3.47 -5.44 26.46
C LEU A 328 4.81 -5.69 25.74
N ASN A 329 4.77 -6.06 24.46
CA ASN A 329 5.96 -6.30 23.62
C ASN A 329 6.96 -5.11 23.55
N LEU A 330 6.52 -3.92 23.94
CA LEU A 330 7.33 -2.70 23.96
C LEU A 330 8.00 -2.44 25.32
N ILE A 331 7.44 -2.96 26.42
CA ILE A 331 7.96 -2.76 27.79
C ILE A 331 8.58 -4.01 28.42
N LEU A 332 8.39 -5.18 27.81
CA LEU A 332 9.00 -6.42 28.29
C LEU A 332 10.40 -6.60 27.68
N ILE A 333 11.29 -7.23 28.45
CA ILE A 333 12.67 -7.54 28.03
C ILE A 333 12.68 -8.61 26.92
N ASN A 334 11.79 -9.60 27.02
CA ASN A 334 11.67 -10.71 26.07
C ASN A 334 10.71 -10.39 24.91
N ASP A 335 11.03 -10.80 23.68
CA ASP A 335 10.12 -10.67 22.53
C ASP A 335 8.99 -11.70 22.54
N ILE A 336 7.90 -11.35 23.23
CA ILE A 336 6.66 -12.13 23.25
C ILE A 336 5.95 -12.22 21.89
N GLY A 337 6.37 -11.43 20.90
CA GLY A 337 5.87 -11.47 19.53
C GLY A 337 6.39 -12.68 18.76
N SER A 338 7.56 -13.19 19.13
CA SER A 338 8.19 -14.36 18.54
C SER A 338 7.87 -15.69 19.24
N ASP A 339 7.44 -15.67 20.50
CA ASP A 339 7.19 -16.89 21.30
C ASP A 339 6.12 -17.84 20.67
N PRO A 340 6.39 -19.15 20.55
CA PRO A 340 5.44 -20.11 19.98
C PRO A 340 4.12 -20.28 20.75
N LEU A 341 4.16 -20.24 22.09
CA LEU A 341 2.98 -20.45 22.93
C LEU A 341 2.06 -19.23 22.90
N ILE A 342 2.61 -18.02 22.97
CA ILE A 342 1.86 -16.76 22.84
C ILE A 342 1.31 -16.62 21.41
N LYS A 343 2.05 -17.02 20.38
CA LYS A 343 1.49 -17.17 19.00
C LYS A 343 0.31 -18.13 18.96
N ARG A 344 0.41 -19.30 19.62
CA ARG A 344 -0.67 -20.31 19.69
C ARG A 344 -1.89 -19.81 20.47
N PHE A 345 -1.67 -19.16 21.62
CA PHE A 345 -2.68 -18.53 22.45
C PHE A 345 -3.45 -17.46 21.67
N MET A 346 -2.75 -16.52 21.02
CA MET A 346 -3.39 -15.49 20.20
C MET A 346 -4.20 -16.07 19.04
N LYS A 347 -3.74 -17.18 18.41
CA LYS A 347 -4.51 -17.93 17.41
C LYS A 347 -5.75 -18.61 18.00
N GLY A 348 -5.72 -19.00 19.28
CA GLY A 348 -6.89 -19.41 20.05
C GLY A 348 -7.88 -18.26 20.26
N MET A 349 -7.41 -17.12 20.77
CA MET A 349 -8.24 -15.92 21.00
C MET A 349 -8.85 -15.38 19.70
N ALA A 350 -8.16 -15.50 18.56
CA ALA A 350 -8.70 -15.16 17.25
C ALA A 350 -9.91 -16.03 16.83
N ARG A 351 -9.96 -17.29 17.27
CA ARG A 351 -11.05 -18.24 17.00
C ARG A 351 -12.20 -18.12 17.99
N LEU A 352 -11.88 -18.00 19.28
CA LEU A 352 -12.89 -17.89 20.36
C LEU A 352 -13.55 -16.51 20.41
N ARG A 353 -12.82 -15.45 20.04
CA ARG A 353 -13.24 -14.05 20.19
C ARG A 353 -12.91 -13.23 18.92
N PRO A 354 -13.34 -13.66 17.72
CA PRO A 354 -12.96 -13.04 16.45
C PRO A 354 -13.33 -11.56 16.38
N ALA A 355 -12.50 -10.78 15.66
CA ALA A 355 -12.80 -9.39 15.34
C ALA A 355 -13.72 -9.34 14.11
N GLN A 356 -15.01 -9.07 14.32
CA GLN A 356 -15.99 -8.93 13.25
C GLN A 356 -15.88 -7.55 12.55
N PRO A 357 -16.12 -7.46 11.22
CA PRO A 357 -16.21 -6.17 10.54
C PRO A 357 -17.43 -5.41 11.04
N LYS A 358 -17.26 -4.11 11.32
CA LYS A 358 -18.34 -3.28 11.88
C LYS A 358 -19.55 -3.10 10.94
N TYR A 359 -19.32 -3.15 9.63
CA TYR A 359 -20.33 -2.92 8.61
C TYR A 359 -20.33 -4.10 7.62
N GLY A 360 -21.50 -4.76 7.46
CA GLY A 360 -21.75 -5.78 6.45
C GLY A 360 -22.38 -5.20 5.17
N SER A 361 -23.16 -4.13 5.29
CA SER A 361 -23.67 -3.29 4.19
C SER A 361 -23.25 -1.83 4.40
N THR A 362 -23.58 -0.95 3.46
CA THR A 362 -23.50 0.50 3.58
C THR A 362 -24.81 1.18 3.17
N TRP A 363 -24.94 2.47 3.46
CA TRP A 363 -26.04 3.32 3.01
C TRP A 363 -25.70 3.94 1.64
N ASP A 364 -26.69 4.52 0.97
CA ASP A 364 -26.51 5.10 -0.37
C ASP A 364 -26.31 6.62 -0.31
N PRO A 365 -25.26 7.20 -0.94
CA PRO A 365 -25.02 8.64 -0.90
C PRO A 365 -26.20 9.52 -1.29
N GLU A 366 -27.03 9.09 -2.25
CA GLU A 366 -28.07 9.96 -2.81
C GLU A 366 -29.14 10.36 -1.77
N VAL A 367 -29.39 9.52 -0.75
CA VAL A 367 -30.27 9.87 0.39
C VAL A 367 -29.79 11.14 1.10
N LEU A 368 -28.47 11.27 1.27
CA LEU A 368 -27.83 12.44 1.88
C LEU A 368 -27.73 13.62 0.90
N LEU A 369 -27.46 13.37 -0.38
CA LEU A 369 -27.37 14.42 -1.40
C LEU A 369 -28.73 15.08 -1.64
N SER A 370 -29.78 14.28 -1.85
CA SER A 370 -31.16 14.75 -1.98
C SER A 370 -31.61 15.57 -0.76
N TYR A 371 -31.25 15.18 0.46
CA TYR A 371 -31.50 16.00 1.65
C TYR A 371 -30.76 17.34 1.60
N ILE A 372 -29.48 17.37 1.19
CA ILE A 372 -28.67 18.59 1.12
C ILE A 372 -29.17 19.58 0.03
N GLU A 373 -29.82 19.10 -1.03
CA GLU A 373 -30.45 19.94 -2.05
C GLU A 373 -31.80 20.53 -1.63
N GLN A 374 -32.53 19.85 -0.74
CA GLN A 374 -33.78 20.37 -0.17
C GLN A 374 -33.54 21.49 0.86
N LEU A 375 -32.31 21.65 1.35
CA LEU A 375 -31.94 22.74 2.26
C LEU A 375 -32.12 24.13 1.59
N PRO A 376 -32.45 25.19 2.38
CA PRO A 376 -32.41 26.56 1.90
C PRO A 376 -30.98 26.98 1.52
N GLU A 377 -30.86 28.05 0.74
CA GLU A 377 -29.55 28.56 0.33
C GLU A 377 -28.84 29.32 1.45
N ASP A 378 -29.58 30.13 2.20
CA ASP A 378 -29.09 30.82 3.39
C ASP A 378 -29.14 29.87 4.59
N LEU A 379 -27.95 29.36 4.95
CA LEU A 379 -27.76 28.45 6.07
C LEU A 379 -27.16 29.17 7.26
N ASP A 380 -27.66 28.88 8.45
CA ASP A 380 -27.00 29.30 9.68
C ASP A 380 -25.61 28.65 9.81
N LEU A 381 -24.72 29.23 10.62
CA LEU A 381 -23.35 28.72 10.78
C LEU A 381 -23.33 27.24 11.25
N ASN A 382 -24.37 26.79 11.97
CA ASN A 382 -24.47 25.42 12.47
C ASN A 382 -24.69 24.43 11.31
N LEU A 383 -25.74 24.62 10.53
CA LEU A 383 -26.08 23.77 9.39
C LEU A 383 -25.08 23.92 8.22
N LEU A 384 -24.48 25.10 8.04
CA LEU A 384 -23.38 25.32 7.10
C LEU A 384 -22.10 24.56 7.51
N SER A 385 -21.71 24.61 8.79
CA SER A 385 -20.58 23.80 9.32
C SER A 385 -20.83 22.30 9.09
N HIS A 386 -22.04 21.85 9.40
CA HIS A 386 -22.49 20.47 9.26
C HIS A 386 -22.47 20.01 7.79
N LYS A 387 -23.04 20.80 6.88
CA LYS A 387 -23.05 20.55 5.44
C LYS A 387 -21.64 20.46 4.87
N LEU A 388 -20.77 21.44 5.16
CA LEU A 388 -19.41 21.49 4.63
C LEU A 388 -18.60 20.25 4.99
N ILE A 389 -18.44 19.93 6.28
CA ILE A 389 -17.59 18.80 6.70
C ILE A 389 -18.11 17.47 6.13
N THR A 390 -19.43 17.34 5.99
CA THR A 390 -20.07 16.14 5.49
C THR A 390 -19.84 15.98 3.98
N LEU A 391 -20.05 17.04 3.20
CA LEU A 391 -19.72 17.05 1.76
C LEU A 391 -18.23 16.74 1.54
N LEU A 392 -17.31 17.35 2.29
CA LEU A 392 -15.88 17.04 2.20
C LEU A 392 -15.59 15.56 2.48
N THR A 393 -16.14 14.96 3.56
CA THR A 393 -15.96 13.52 3.83
C THR A 393 -16.54 12.61 2.75
N LEU A 394 -17.54 13.07 2.01
CA LEU A 394 -18.17 12.30 0.93
C LEU A 394 -17.32 12.36 -0.35
N VAL A 395 -17.03 13.57 -0.86
CA VAL A 395 -16.39 13.76 -2.17
C VAL A 395 -14.90 13.39 -2.18
N THR A 396 -14.17 13.69 -1.11
CA THR A 396 -12.74 13.32 -1.00
C THR A 396 -12.55 11.89 -0.50
N GLY A 397 -13.58 11.31 0.14
CA GLY A 397 -13.46 10.09 0.93
C GLY A 397 -12.50 10.20 2.12
N GLU A 398 -12.01 11.38 2.49
CA GLU A 398 -10.93 11.50 3.48
C GLU A 398 -11.35 11.28 4.93
N MET A 399 -10.37 11.00 5.78
CA MET A 399 -10.58 10.85 7.22
C MET A 399 -10.74 12.23 7.88
N LEU A 400 -11.58 12.27 8.92
CA LEU A 400 -11.76 13.44 9.80
C LEU A 400 -10.48 13.90 10.54
N GLN A 401 -9.34 13.21 10.38
CA GLN A 401 -8.02 13.71 10.78
C GLN A 401 -7.49 14.68 9.74
N THR A 402 -7.40 14.24 8.49
CA THR A 402 -6.98 15.01 7.32
C THR A 402 -7.82 16.28 7.18
N LEU A 403 -9.15 16.16 7.27
CA LEU A 403 -10.06 17.31 7.19
C LEU A 403 -9.98 18.25 8.41
N SER A 404 -9.50 17.79 9.57
CA SER A 404 -9.24 18.68 10.73
C SER A 404 -7.94 19.47 10.62
N LEU A 405 -7.09 19.17 9.64
CA LEU A 405 -5.79 19.80 9.40
C LEU A 405 -5.81 20.77 8.20
N ILE A 406 -6.99 21.07 7.65
CA ILE A 406 -7.12 22.05 6.56
C ILE A 406 -6.82 23.46 7.11
N ARG A 407 -5.80 24.08 6.52
CA ARG A 407 -5.35 25.46 6.78
C ARG A 407 -5.83 26.39 5.68
N LEU A 408 -6.23 27.61 6.03
CA LEU A 408 -6.59 28.66 5.07
C LEU A 408 -5.42 29.02 4.16
N THR A 409 -4.22 29.10 4.73
CA THR A 409 -2.97 29.38 4.01
C THR A 409 -2.59 28.35 2.95
N ASN A 410 -3.18 27.14 2.99
CA ASN A 410 -2.93 26.06 2.04
C ASN A 410 -4.05 25.87 1.00
N ILE A 411 -5.04 26.77 0.96
CA ILE A 411 -6.12 26.74 -0.02
C ILE A 411 -5.69 27.54 -1.25
N LEU A 412 -5.66 26.89 -2.41
CA LEU A 412 -5.41 27.50 -3.71
C LEU A 412 -6.70 27.40 -4.54
N GLU A 413 -7.16 28.51 -5.10
CA GLU A 413 -8.36 28.55 -5.96
C GLU A 413 -7.96 28.89 -7.40
N ASN A 414 -8.58 28.22 -8.37
CA ASN A 414 -8.56 28.57 -9.78
C ASN A 414 -10.01 28.54 -10.34
N GLU A 415 -10.19 28.83 -11.62
CA GLU A 415 -11.54 28.94 -12.24
C GLU A 415 -12.32 27.61 -12.32
N GLN A 416 -11.65 26.47 -12.12
CA GLN A 416 -12.20 25.12 -12.28
C GLN A 416 -12.39 24.40 -10.94
N GLU A 417 -11.49 24.64 -9.98
CA GLU A 417 -11.46 23.94 -8.69
C GLU A 417 -10.78 24.71 -7.56
N ILE A 418 -10.98 24.22 -6.34
CA ILE A 418 -10.16 24.54 -5.16
C ILE A 418 -9.25 23.35 -4.85
N GLN A 419 -7.94 23.60 -4.76
CA GLN A 419 -6.93 22.66 -4.27
C GLN A 419 -6.59 22.96 -2.80
N ILE A 420 -6.41 21.92 -1.99
CA ILE A 420 -6.10 22.05 -0.56
C ILE A 420 -4.92 21.16 -0.20
N ASN A 421 -3.79 21.77 0.14
CA ASN A 421 -2.56 21.04 0.49
C ASN A 421 -2.53 20.67 1.98
N ILE A 422 -2.41 19.39 2.33
CA ILE A 422 -2.33 18.93 3.72
C ILE A 422 -0.86 18.86 4.16
N THR A 423 -0.31 19.95 4.65
CA THR A 423 1.08 20.03 5.13
C THR A 423 1.34 19.14 6.35
N ASP A 424 0.39 19.09 7.28
CA ASP A 424 0.56 18.54 8.61
C ASP A 424 0.58 16.99 8.60
N PRO A 425 1.46 16.32 9.38
CA PRO A 425 1.57 14.86 9.39
C PRO A 425 0.27 14.12 9.73
N ILE A 426 -0.12 13.20 8.84
CA ILE A 426 -1.25 12.28 9.02
C ILE A 426 -0.76 10.83 9.18
N LYS A 427 -1.66 9.92 9.56
CA LYS A 427 -1.33 8.51 9.82
C LYS A 427 -0.69 7.77 8.63
N THR A 428 -0.88 8.25 7.41
CA THR A 428 -0.35 7.67 6.16
C THR A 428 0.94 8.32 5.66
N SER A 429 1.32 9.47 6.23
CA SER A 429 2.61 10.15 5.97
C SER A 429 3.79 9.26 6.36
N GLY A 430 4.97 9.57 5.83
CA GLY A 430 6.22 8.88 6.15
C GLY A 430 7.37 9.43 5.32
N LEU A 431 8.59 8.93 5.59
CA LEU A 431 9.77 9.28 4.80
C LEU A 431 9.52 9.05 3.30
N ASN A 432 9.90 10.04 2.50
CA ASN A 432 9.78 10.05 1.03
C ASN A 432 8.34 9.80 0.51
N ARG A 433 7.31 10.18 1.29
CA ARG A 433 5.92 10.21 0.83
C ARG A 433 5.43 11.63 0.65
N VAL A 434 4.86 11.90 -0.53
CA VAL A 434 4.09 13.12 -0.79
C VAL A 434 2.85 13.13 0.10
N GLN A 435 2.53 14.29 0.67
CA GLN A 435 1.30 14.50 1.43
C GLN A 435 0.08 14.63 0.49
N PRO A 436 -1.15 14.35 0.93
CA PRO A 436 -2.30 14.47 0.05
C PRO A 436 -2.66 15.94 -0.23
N THR A 437 -2.92 16.24 -1.50
CA THR A 437 -3.70 17.40 -1.94
C THR A 437 -5.14 16.96 -2.15
N LEU A 438 -6.10 17.74 -1.67
CA LEU A 438 -7.54 17.51 -1.89
C LEU A 438 -8.00 18.42 -3.03
N TYR A 439 -8.75 17.86 -3.98
CA TYR A 439 -9.26 18.55 -5.16
C TYR A 439 -10.78 18.69 -5.06
N LEU A 440 -11.29 19.91 -5.17
CA LEU A 440 -12.71 20.24 -5.01
C LEU A 440 -13.19 21.04 -6.25
N PRO A 441 -13.70 20.37 -7.30
CA PRO A 441 -14.19 21.05 -8.50
C PRO A 441 -15.46 21.86 -8.22
N PHE A 442 -15.67 22.91 -9.02
CA PHE A 442 -16.88 23.72 -9.00
C PHE A 442 -18.01 23.05 -9.80
N PHE A 443 -18.89 22.33 -9.12
CA PHE A 443 -20.14 21.80 -9.69
C PHE A 443 -21.12 22.94 -9.96
N LYS A 444 -21.29 23.31 -11.24
CA LYS A 444 -22.16 24.42 -11.68
C LYS A 444 -23.61 23.97 -11.89
N GLU A 445 -23.81 22.66 -12.05
CA GLU A 445 -25.06 22.00 -12.43
C GLU A 445 -25.93 21.69 -11.19
N ARG A 446 -25.28 21.30 -10.08
CA ARG A 446 -25.91 21.09 -8.76
C ARG A 446 -25.22 22.01 -7.72
N PRO A 447 -25.35 23.34 -7.81
CA PRO A 447 -24.58 24.29 -6.99
C PRO A 447 -24.85 24.13 -5.49
N LYS A 448 -26.06 23.68 -5.10
CA LYS A 448 -26.39 23.33 -3.71
C LYS A 448 -25.54 22.19 -3.13
N LEU A 449 -24.99 21.29 -3.96
CA LEU A 449 -24.09 20.21 -3.55
C LEU A 449 -22.61 20.59 -3.64
N CYS A 450 -22.27 21.71 -4.27
CA CYS A 450 -20.88 22.04 -4.58
C CYS A 450 -20.05 22.22 -3.28
N PRO A 451 -19.02 21.39 -3.04
CA PRO A 451 -18.19 21.47 -1.84
C PRO A 451 -17.33 22.73 -1.84
N ALA A 452 -16.82 23.16 -3.01
CA ALA A 452 -16.03 24.38 -3.17
C ALA A 452 -16.83 25.65 -2.83
N LEU A 453 -18.03 25.84 -3.40
CA LEU A 453 -18.91 26.97 -3.04
C LEU A 453 -19.33 26.91 -1.56
N THR A 454 -19.61 25.73 -1.01
CA THR A 454 -19.92 25.56 0.42
C THR A 454 -18.74 25.94 1.31
N LEU A 455 -17.51 25.61 0.89
CA LEU A 455 -16.28 26.00 1.59
C LEU A 455 -16.08 27.51 1.60
N LYS A 456 -16.27 28.18 0.46
CA LYS A 456 -16.20 29.65 0.36
C LYS A 456 -17.22 30.32 1.27
N LYS A 457 -18.52 29.97 1.14
CA LYS A 457 -19.60 30.49 2.01
C LYS A 457 -19.28 30.30 3.50
N TYR A 458 -18.65 29.18 3.90
CA TYR A 458 -18.24 28.94 5.29
C TYR A 458 -17.04 29.80 5.73
N ILE A 459 -16.03 29.98 4.87
CA ILE A 459 -14.87 30.84 5.17
C ILE A 459 -15.33 32.29 5.36
N ASP A 460 -16.21 32.79 4.50
CA ASP A 460 -16.81 34.13 4.61
C ASP A 460 -17.67 34.27 5.88
N ALA A 461 -18.59 33.33 6.12
CA ALA A 461 -19.43 33.33 7.32
C ALA A 461 -18.63 33.20 8.64
N THR A 462 -17.40 32.67 8.59
CA THR A 462 -16.51 32.57 9.76
C THR A 462 -15.49 33.71 9.88
N LYS A 463 -15.34 34.56 8.85
CA LYS A 463 -14.36 35.65 8.78
C LYS A 463 -14.40 36.58 10.00
N VAL A 464 -15.60 36.93 10.46
CA VAL A 464 -15.85 37.78 11.64
C VAL A 464 -15.51 37.12 12.99
N PHE A 465 -15.24 35.82 13.03
CA PHE A 465 -14.84 35.07 14.24
C PHE A 465 -13.37 34.62 14.20
N ARG A 466 -12.64 34.95 13.14
CA ARG A 466 -11.22 34.61 12.97
C ARG A 466 -10.35 35.65 13.66
N LYS A 467 -9.44 35.16 14.50
CA LYS A 467 -8.32 35.93 15.03
C LYS A 467 -7.07 35.68 14.19
N LYS A 468 -6.00 36.43 14.44
CA LYS A 468 -4.72 36.29 13.72
C LYS A 468 -4.10 34.89 13.84
N GLU A 469 -4.40 34.17 14.92
CA GLU A 469 -3.98 32.79 15.18
C GLU A 469 -4.89 31.70 14.56
N HIS A 470 -6.02 32.05 13.92
CA HIS A 470 -7.01 31.08 13.40
C HIS A 470 -6.80 30.68 11.92
N ASP A 471 -5.66 30.07 11.62
CA ASP A 471 -5.34 29.52 10.29
C ASP A 471 -6.15 28.26 9.91
N PHE A 472 -6.54 27.40 10.87
CA PHE A 472 -7.37 26.24 10.57
C PHE A 472 -8.78 26.64 10.10
N VAL A 473 -9.31 25.94 9.08
CA VAL A 473 -10.65 26.23 8.51
C VAL A 473 -11.75 26.04 9.55
N PHE A 474 -11.83 24.88 10.22
CA PHE A 474 -12.99 24.60 11.06
C PHE A 474 -12.89 25.22 12.45
N LEU A 475 -13.86 26.08 12.79
CA LEU A 475 -13.99 26.75 14.10
C LEU A 475 -15.29 26.32 14.82
N THR A 476 -15.26 26.28 16.16
CA THR A 476 -16.44 25.94 16.97
C THR A 476 -17.58 26.94 16.76
N ILE A 477 -18.79 26.43 16.51
CA ILE A 477 -20.01 27.22 16.25
C ILE A 477 -20.39 28.11 17.45
N LYS A 478 -20.11 27.67 18.68
CA LYS A 478 -20.37 28.44 19.91
C LYS A 478 -19.12 29.17 20.40
N ARG A 479 -19.32 30.34 21.02
CA ARG A 479 -18.28 31.09 21.73
C ARG A 479 -17.73 30.30 22.94
N PRO A 480 -16.43 30.42 23.27
CA PRO A 480 -15.38 31.05 22.47
C PRO A 480 -15.13 30.24 21.19
N HIS A 481 -15.05 30.93 20.05
CA HIS A 481 -14.75 30.31 18.76
C HIS A 481 -13.27 29.90 18.76
N SER A 482 -13.00 28.60 18.63
CA SER A 482 -11.67 27.99 18.65
C SER A 482 -11.60 26.84 17.63
N VAL A 483 -10.41 26.29 17.39
CA VAL A 483 -10.21 25.22 16.39
C VAL A 483 -11.07 23.99 16.71
N ALA A 484 -11.90 23.57 15.75
CA ALA A 484 -12.85 22.48 15.95
C ALA A 484 -12.13 21.12 15.95
N SER A 485 -12.10 20.46 17.11
CA SER A 485 -11.52 19.12 17.25
C SER A 485 -12.11 18.10 16.27
N LYS A 486 -11.33 17.08 15.90
CA LYS A 486 -11.81 15.89 15.15
C LYS A 486 -13.06 15.25 15.76
N GLN A 487 -13.23 15.31 17.08
CA GLN A 487 -14.40 14.84 17.81
C GLN A 487 -15.62 15.76 17.59
N THR A 488 -15.40 17.08 17.47
CA THR A 488 -16.42 18.06 17.07
C THR A 488 -16.88 17.81 15.64
N LEU A 489 -15.94 17.69 14.68
CA LEU A 489 -16.24 17.36 13.28
C LEU A 489 -17.01 16.05 13.13
N SER A 490 -16.66 15.03 13.93
CA SER A 490 -17.38 13.75 13.98
C SER A 490 -18.83 13.90 14.45
N LYS A 491 -19.10 14.76 15.43
CA LYS A 491 -20.47 15.07 15.87
C LYS A 491 -21.29 15.77 14.77
N TRP A 492 -20.66 16.69 14.02
CA TRP A 492 -21.29 17.40 12.91
C TRP A 492 -21.69 16.47 11.76
N VAL A 493 -20.77 15.59 11.32
CA VAL A 493 -21.11 14.55 10.32
C VAL A 493 -22.20 13.63 10.84
N LYS A 494 -22.15 13.20 12.13
CA LYS A 494 -23.24 12.40 12.72
C LYS A 494 -24.58 13.13 12.61
N LYS A 495 -24.62 14.44 12.85
CA LYS A 495 -25.87 15.20 12.81
C LYS A 495 -26.42 15.36 11.38
N MET A 496 -25.59 15.50 10.35
CA MET A 496 -26.09 15.43 8.96
C MET A 496 -26.67 14.07 8.60
N LEU A 497 -26.00 12.97 8.99
CA LEU A 497 -26.52 11.62 8.73
C LEU A 497 -27.88 11.41 9.44
N GLU A 498 -27.99 11.85 10.70
CA GLU A 498 -29.23 11.81 11.49
C GLU A 498 -30.36 12.65 10.87
N LEU A 499 -30.04 13.85 10.35
CA LEU A 499 -31.02 14.73 9.69
C LEU A 499 -31.47 14.22 8.32
N ALA A 500 -30.60 13.54 7.57
CA ALA A 500 -30.91 12.89 6.31
C ALA A 500 -31.58 11.50 6.47
N GLY A 501 -32.03 11.14 7.68
CA GLY A 501 -32.73 9.87 7.94
C GLY A 501 -31.86 8.60 7.89
N ILE A 502 -30.54 8.73 7.83
CA ILE A 502 -29.62 7.57 7.81
C ILE A 502 -29.50 7.02 9.23
N ASP A 503 -29.72 5.71 9.41
CA ASP A 503 -29.69 5.10 10.74
C ASP A 503 -28.32 5.24 11.42
N ILE A 504 -28.26 6.19 12.34
CA ILE A 504 -27.11 6.46 13.20
C ILE A 504 -26.92 5.41 14.30
N SER A 505 -27.84 4.46 14.49
CA SER A 505 -27.66 3.30 15.37
C SER A 505 -26.67 2.30 14.75
N GLN A 506 -26.85 1.97 13.47
CA GLN A 506 -25.94 1.18 12.66
C GLN A 506 -24.71 2.01 12.23
N PHE A 507 -24.94 3.10 11.51
CA PHE A 507 -23.90 3.85 10.80
C PHE A 507 -23.33 5.01 11.64
N LYS A 508 -22.00 5.06 11.78
CA LYS A 508 -21.30 6.16 12.47
C LYS A 508 -20.51 6.99 11.43
N PRO A 509 -20.04 8.22 11.71
CA PRO A 509 -19.43 9.13 10.73
C PRO A 509 -18.38 8.54 9.76
N HIS A 510 -17.55 7.60 10.20
CA HIS A 510 -16.58 6.93 9.32
C HIS A 510 -17.24 6.12 8.18
N SER A 511 -18.52 5.75 8.31
CA SER A 511 -19.28 5.06 7.27
C SER A 511 -19.43 5.87 5.98
N THR A 512 -19.33 7.21 6.02
CA THR A 512 -19.32 8.06 4.82
C THR A 512 -18.22 7.63 3.83
N ARG A 513 -17.03 7.26 4.33
CA ARG A 513 -15.92 6.73 3.51
C ARG A 513 -16.18 5.32 2.97
N HIS A 514 -17.05 4.53 3.59
CA HIS A 514 -17.52 3.26 3.01
C HIS A 514 -18.58 3.51 1.93
N SER A 515 -19.51 4.43 2.21
CA SER A 515 -20.61 4.81 1.34
C SER A 515 -20.11 5.41 0.02
N SER A 516 -19.28 6.48 0.07
CA SER A 516 -18.75 7.13 -1.13
C SER A 516 -17.82 6.23 -1.95
N SER A 517 -16.86 5.54 -1.33
CA SER A 517 -15.94 4.65 -2.08
C SER A 517 -16.65 3.44 -2.69
N SER A 518 -17.72 2.93 -2.07
CA SER A 518 -18.55 1.88 -2.68
C SER A 518 -19.44 2.43 -3.80
N ALA A 519 -19.96 3.66 -3.66
CA ALA A 519 -20.78 4.30 -4.68
C ALA A 519 -19.97 4.69 -5.93
N ALA A 520 -18.76 5.22 -5.76
CA ALA A 520 -17.85 5.51 -6.87
C ALA A 520 -17.57 4.25 -7.71
N LEU A 521 -17.41 3.08 -7.07
CA LEU A 521 -17.27 1.81 -7.78
C LEU A 521 -18.56 1.41 -8.53
N ARG A 522 -19.75 1.61 -7.92
CA ARG A 522 -21.04 1.39 -8.61
C ARG A 522 -21.24 2.32 -9.80
N GLN A 523 -20.65 3.51 -9.76
CA GLN A 523 -20.64 4.51 -10.85
C GLN A 523 -19.49 4.29 -11.86
N GLY A 524 -18.78 3.15 -11.81
CA GLY A 524 -17.76 2.78 -12.80
C GLY A 524 -16.37 3.38 -12.59
N ILE A 525 -16.13 4.14 -11.50
CA ILE A 525 -14.81 4.71 -11.22
C ILE A 525 -13.81 3.57 -10.92
N SER A 526 -12.64 3.61 -11.55
CA SER A 526 -11.63 2.56 -11.43
C SER A 526 -11.13 2.40 -9.99
N ILE A 527 -10.84 1.15 -9.60
CA ILE A 527 -10.32 0.83 -8.26
C ILE A 527 -8.98 1.55 -7.99
N GLU A 528 -8.18 1.81 -9.03
CA GLU A 528 -6.96 2.61 -8.94
C GLU A 528 -7.26 4.06 -8.56
N THR A 529 -8.17 4.73 -9.27
CA THR A 529 -8.59 6.11 -8.94
C THR A 529 -9.20 6.17 -7.53
N ILE A 530 -10.06 5.22 -7.15
CA ILE A 530 -10.60 5.14 -5.79
C ILE A 530 -9.47 4.99 -4.76
N ARG A 531 -8.46 4.13 -5.01
CA ARG A 531 -7.29 4.01 -4.11
C ARG A 531 -6.51 5.31 -4.01
N ARG A 532 -6.19 5.96 -5.14
CA ARG A 532 -5.45 7.22 -5.23
C ARG A 532 -6.16 8.34 -4.46
N THR A 533 -7.41 8.64 -4.80
CA THR A 533 -8.20 9.70 -4.16
C THR A 533 -8.41 9.47 -2.66
N VAL A 534 -8.63 8.21 -2.25
CA VAL A 534 -8.92 7.85 -0.86
C VAL A 534 -7.63 7.54 -0.06
N GLY A 535 -6.43 7.76 -0.61
CA GLY A 535 -5.17 7.59 0.13
C GLY A 535 -4.84 6.15 0.54
N TRP A 536 -5.21 5.16 -0.29
CA TRP A 536 -4.78 3.77 -0.16
C TRP A 536 -3.65 3.46 -1.15
N SER A 537 -2.69 2.63 -0.74
CA SER A 537 -1.63 2.18 -1.65
C SER A 537 -2.18 1.36 -2.82
N GLU A 538 -1.51 1.46 -3.97
CA GLU A 538 -1.91 0.87 -5.25
C GLU A 538 -2.24 -0.64 -5.16
N GLY A 539 -1.36 -1.45 -4.56
CA GLY A 539 -1.58 -2.89 -4.34
C GLY A 539 -2.54 -3.24 -3.19
N SER A 540 -3.26 -2.27 -2.60
CA SER A 540 -3.99 -2.48 -1.34
C SER A 540 -5.28 -3.27 -1.52
N SER A 541 -5.43 -4.35 -0.75
CA SER A 541 -6.68 -5.08 -0.58
C SER A 541 -7.62 -4.48 0.48
N VAL A 542 -7.27 -3.32 1.07
CA VAL A 542 -8.09 -2.65 2.11
C VAL A 542 -9.47 -2.27 1.60
N PHE A 543 -9.57 -1.75 0.36
CA PHE A 543 -10.86 -1.37 -0.24
C PHE A 543 -11.81 -2.57 -0.28
N ALA A 544 -11.44 -3.62 -1.02
CA ALA A 544 -12.26 -4.83 -1.18
C ALA A 544 -12.60 -5.52 0.16
N LYS A 545 -11.62 -5.64 1.08
CA LYS A 545 -11.83 -6.35 2.36
C LYS A 545 -12.70 -5.58 3.35
N PHE A 546 -12.56 -4.26 3.44
CA PHE A 546 -13.13 -3.48 4.55
C PHE A 546 -14.10 -2.36 4.15
N TYR A 547 -13.96 -1.78 2.95
CA TYR A 547 -14.70 -0.56 2.56
C TYR A 547 -15.78 -0.80 1.51
N ASN A 548 -15.47 -1.53 0.44
CA ASN A 548 -16.45 -1.95 -0.56
C ASN A 548 -17.53 -2.80 0.12
N ARG A 549 -18.77 -2.31 0.13
CA ARG A 549 -19.92 -2.98 0.76
C ARG A 549 -21.17 -2.83 -0.12
N PRO A 550 -22.02 -3.86 -0.18
CA PRO A 550 -23.32 -3.74 -0.84
C PRO A 550 -24.19 -2.73 -0.09
N LEU A 551 -25.20 -2.20 -0.79
CA LEU A 551 -26.31 -1.52 -0.14
C LEU A 551 -27.10 -2.52 0.73
N SER A 552 -27.94 -2.01 1.63
CA SER A 552 -28.68 -2.87 2.58
C SER A 552 -29.76 -3.76 1.97
N ASP A 553 -30.12 -3.62 0.68
CA ASP A 553 -31.02 -4.57 0.02
C ASP A 553 -30.33 -5.93 -0.20
N ARG A 554 -30.76 -6.93 0.57
CA ARG A 554 -30.31 -8.33 0.47
C ARG A 554 -31.05 -9.12 -0.62
N THR A 555 -32.13 -8.58 -1.18
CA THR A 555 -32.99 -9.25 -2.15
C THR A 555 -32.64 -8.92 -3.60
N ALA A 556 -31.87 -7.86 -3.85
CA ALA A 556 -31.51 -7.39 -5.19
C ALA A 556 -30.94 -8.50 -6.12
N TYR A 557 -30.11 -9.41 -5.59
CA TYR A 557 -29.57 -10.55 -6.35
C TYR A 557 -30.66 -11.55 -6.76
N ALA A 558 -31.53 -11.94 -5.83
CA ALA A 558 -32.64 -12.85 -6.11
C ALA A 558 -33.67 -12.22 -7.07
N LYS A 559 -33.96 -10.92 -6.89
CA LYS A 559 -34.79 -10.14 -7.81
C LYS A 559 -34.21 -10.15 -9.22
N ALA A 560 -32.94 -9.75 -9.39
CA ALA A 560 -32.30 -9.65 -10.70
C ALA A 560 -32.24 -10.98 -11.48
N ILE A 561 -32.22 -12.12 -10.79
CA ILE A 561 -32.31 -13.44 -11.42
C ILE A 561 -33.77 -13.78 -11.79
N LEU A 562 -34.73 -13.51 -10.90
CA LEU A 562 -36.12 -13.96 -11.05
C LEU A 562 -37.02 -12.97 -11.82
N SER A 563 -36.62 -11.70 -11.98
CA SER A 563 -37.35 -10.67 -12.74
C SER A 563 -36.95 -10.61 -14.21
N ASN A 564 -36.32 -11.67 -14.73
CA ASN A 564 -35.74 -11.70 -16.08
C ASN A 564 -36.57 -12.59 -17.03
N SER A 565 -37.91 -12.58 -16.85
CA SER A 565 -38.88 -13.44 -17.54
C SER A 565 -39.47 -12.86 -18.83
N ASP A 566 -39.39 -11.53 -19.00
CA ASP A 566 -40.22 -10.80 -19.98
C ASP A 566 -39.43 -10.29 -21.19
N LYS A 567 -38.44 -11.06 -21.65
CA LYS A 567 -37.75 -10.86 -22.94
C LYS A 567 -37.41 -12.19 -23.62
N ALA A 568 -38.30 -12.59 -24.53
CA ALA A 568 -38.06 -13.52 -25.63
C ALA A 568 -38.46 -12.78 -26.92
#